data_AF-A0A949UME0-F1
#
_entry.id   AF-A0A949UME0-F1
#
_cell.length_a   1.000
_cell.length_b   1.000
_cell.length_c   1.000
_cell.angle_alpha   90.00
_cell.angle_beta   90.00
_cell.angle_gamma   90.00
#
_symmetry.space_group_name_H-M   'P 1'
#
loop_
_entity.id
_entity.type
_entity.pdbx_description
1 polymer ?
#
loop_
_entity_poly.entity_id
_entity_poly.type
_entity_poly.pdbx_seq_one_letter_code
_entity_poly.pdbx_strand_id
1 'polypeptide(L)'
;MKSVQQMITEAAAEITGHTPTESWRRAQEENALLVDIRDVGELQRSGVVEGSHHAPRGMLEFLVDPESPFHKPVFAEDREFIFY
;
A
#
# COMPACT_ATOMS: atom_id res chain seq x y z
N MET A 1 -2.62 -9.87 25.12
CA MET A 1 -2.97 -8.98 24.00
C MET A 1 -1.71 -8.24 23.60
N LYS A 2 -1.32 -8.25 22.32
CA LYS A 2 -0.15 -7.49 21.86
C LYS A 2 -0.49 -6.00 21.85
N SER A 3 0.47 -5.13 22.18
CA SER A 3 0.31 -3.69 22.00
C SER A 3 0.44 -3.32 20.51
N VAL A 4 -0.12 -2.16 20.13
CA VAL A 4 0.05 -1.63 18.77
C VAL A 4 1.53 -1.48 18.42
N GLN A 5 2.36 -1.03 19.37
CA GLN A 5 3.80 -0.91 19.15
C GLN A 5 4.45 -2.26 18.86
N GLN A 6 4.06 -3.34 19.56
CA GLN A 6 4.57 -4.68 19.28
C GLN A 6 4.18 -5.14 17.88
N MET A 7 2.93 -4.89 17.45
CA MET A 7 2.49 -5.23 16.11
C MET A 7 3.28 -4.47 15.03
N ILE A 8 3.57 -3.18 15.25
CA ILE A 8 4.38 -2.37 14.33
C ILE A 8 5.81 -2.92 14.25
N THR A 9 6.42 -3.23 15.38
CA THR A 9 7.79 -3.77 15.42
C THR A 9 7.89 -5.12 14.73
N GLU A 10 6.91 -6.01 14.93
CA GLU A 10 6.84 -7.31 14.25
C GLU A 10 6.70 -7.11 12.74
N ALA A 11 5.75 -6.28 12.29
CA ALA A 11 5.57 -6.02 10.86
C ALA A 11 6.83 -5.41 10.21
N ALA A 12 7.47 -4.44 10.87
CA ALA A 12 8.69 -3.82 10.38
C ALA A 12 9.89 -4.79 10.27
N ALA A 13 9.87 -5.90 11.02
CA ALA A 13 10.89 -6.94 10.91
C ALA A 13 10.64 -7.91 9.74
N GLU A 14 9.41 -7.97 9.22
CA GLU A 14 9.01 -8.88 8.14
C GLU A 14 8.95 -8.19 6.77
N ILE A 15 8.84 -6.86 6.73
CA ILE A 15 8.71 -6.09 5.47
C ILE A 15 9.96 -5.26 5.19
N THR A 16 10.17 -4.96 3.91
CA THR A 16 11.19 -3.98 3.49
C THR A 16 10.56 -2.60 3.41
N GLY A 17 11.03 -1.66 4.25
CA GLY A 17 10.64 -0.26 4.19
C GLY A 17 11.57 0.55 3.28
N HIS A 18 11.00 1.41 2.43
CA HIS A 18 11.74 2.32 1.56
C HIS A 18 11.57 3.77 2.03
N THR A 19 12.56 4.62 1.72
CA THR A 19 12.41 6.07 1.94
C THR A 19 11.47 6.66 0.88
N PRO A 20 10.81 7.81 1.13
CA PRO A 20 9.93 8.43 0.13
C PRO A 20 10.61 8.66 -1.23
N THR A 21 11.87 9.09 -1.22
CA THR A 21 12.67 9.29 -2.44
C THR A 21 12.90 7.98 -3.19
N GLU A 22 13.21 6.90 -2.47
CA GLU A 22 13.44 5.58 -3.08
C GLU A 22 12.13 4.97 -3.59
N SER A 23 11.03 5.08 -2.84
CA SER A 23 9.70 4.65 -3.29
C SER A 23 9.29 5.36 -4.57
N TRP A 24 9.52 6.68 -4.65
CA TRP A 24 9.25 7.45 -5.87
C TRP A 24 10.11 6.95 -7.04
N ARG A 25 11.42 6.80 -6.84
CA ARG A 25 12.34 6.33 -7.87
C ARG A 25 11.92 4.94 -8.41
N ARG A 26 11.62 3.99 -7.52
CA ARG A 26 11.15 2.64 -7.89
C ARG A 26 9.84 2.67 -8.67
N ALA A 27 8.92 3.55 -8.31
CA ALA A 27 7.67 3.71 -9.03
C ALA A 27 7.88 4.22 -10.47
N GLN A 28 8.86 5.11 -10.67
CA GLN A 28 9.16 5.68 -11.99
C GLN A 28 10.05 4.78 -12.85
N GLU A 29 11.01 4.08 -12.26
CA GLU A 29 12.11 3.40 -12.97
C GLU A 29 12.01 1.87 -12.95
N GLU A 30 11.39 1.29 -11.92
CA GLU A 30 11.36 -0.16 -11.65
C GLU A 30 9.96 -0.76 -11.70
N ASN A 31 8.99 -0.01 -12.23
CA ASN A 31 7.60 -0.44 -12.33
C ASN A 31 6.97 -0.79 -10.97
N ALA A 32 7.44 -0.24 -9.84
CA ALA A 32 6.72 -0.39 -8.58
C ALA A 32 5.37 0.37 -8.63
N LEU A 33 4.36 -0.11 -7.90
CA LEU A 33 3.09 0.60 -7.71
C LEU A 33 3.03 1.18 -6.30
N LEU A 34 2.84 2.49 -6.21
CA LEU A 34 2.52 3.14 -4.94
C LEU A 34 1.05 2.88 -4.61
N VAL A 35 0.79 2.37 -3.40
CA VAL A 35 -0.56 2.06 -2.92
C VAL A 35 -0.88 2.93 -1.70
N ASP A 36 -1.81 3.86 -1.86
CA ASP A 36 -2.26 4.76 -0.80
C ASP A 36 -3.29 4.03 0.07
N ILE A 37 -2.99 3.82 1.35
CA ILE A 37 -3.89 3.09 2.27
C ILE A 37 -4.70 4.00 3.20
N ARG A 38 -4.57 5.31 3.02
CA ARG A 38 -5.19 6.36 3.85
C ARG A 38 -6.70 6.41 3.68
N ASP A 39 -7.37 7.08 4.62
CA ASP A 39 -8.82 7.30 4.51
C ASP A 39 -9.16 8.36 3.44
N VAL A 40 -10.37 8.29 2.88
CA VAL A 40 -10.82 9.20 1.80
C VAL A 40 -10.78 10.67 2.21
N GLY A 41 -11.03 10.98 3.49
CA GLY A 41 -10.94 12.33 4.03
C GLY A 41 -9.51 12.87 4.03
N GLU A 42 -8.51 12.02 4.27
CA GLU A 42 -7.10 12.41 4.12
C GLU A 42 -6.76 12.76 2.67
N LEU A 43 -7.23 11.97 1.71
CA LEU A 43 -7.01 12.23 0.29
C LEU A 43 -7.63 13.56 -0.14
N GLN A 44 -8.86 13.83 0.29
CA GLN A 44 -9.56 15.08 -0.02
C GLN A 44 -8.83 16.31 0.51
N ARG A 45 -8.14 16.19 1.67
CA ARG A 45 -7.41 17.31 2.28
C ARG A 45 -6.02 17.53 1.70
N SER A 46 -5.32 16.44 1.35
CA SER A 46 -3.88 16.48 1.05
C SER A 46 -3.52 16.06 -0.38
N GLY A 47 -4.51 15.64 -1.17
CA GLY A 47 -4.30 15.06 -2.48
C GLY A 47 -3.74 13.65 -2.43
N VAL A 48 -3.34 13.18 -3.61
CA VAL A 48 -2.78 11.85 -3.84
C VAL A 48 -1.45 11.99 -4.58
N VAL A 49 -0.59 11.00 -4.44
CA VAL A 49 0.60 10.89 -5.30
C VAL A 49 0.15 10.52 -6.71
N GLU A 50 0.63 11.24 -7.72
CA GLU A 50 0.28 10.97 -9.10
C GLU A 50 0.68 9.54 -9.50
N GLY A 51 -0.25 8.81 -10.13
CA GLY A 51 -0.04 7.41 -10.52
C GLY A 51 -0.20 6.39 -9.38
N SER A 52 -0.51 6.81 -8.15
CA SER A 52 -0.79 5.85 -7.07
C SER A 52 -2.17 5.22 -7.20
N HIS A 53 -2.32 4.01 -6.62
CA HIS A 53 -3.59 3.32 -6.48
C HIS A 53 -4.11 3.46 -5.06
N HIS A 54 -5.37 3.88 -4.88
CA HIS A 54 -5.97 3.97 -3.55
C HIS A 54 -6.60 2.64 -3.14
N ALA A 55 -6.19 2.11 -1.98
CA ALA A 55 -6.74 0.91 -1.37
C ALA A 55 -6.79 1.07 0.16
N PRO A 56 -7.90 1.56 0.74
CA PRO A 56 -8.00 1.80 2.18
C PRO A 56 -7.58 0.59 3.00
N ARG A 57 -6.79 0.81 4.07
CA ARG A 57 -6.23 -0.28 4.88
C ARG A 57 -7.26 -1.33 5.31
N GLY A 58 -8.45 -0.90 5.72
CA GLY A 58 -9.52 -1.81 6.18
C GLY A 58 -10.19 -2.65 5.09
N MET A 59 -9.87 -2.40 3.82
CA MET A 59 -10.38 -3.15 2.68
C MET A 59 -9.30 -4.04 2.05
N LEU A 60 -8.04 -3.91 2.45
CA LEU A 60 -6.90 -4.39 1.66
C LEU A 60 -6.95 -5.91 1.43
N GLU A 61 -7.30 -6.69 2.45
CA GLU A 61 -7.39 -8.15 2.37
C GLU A 61 -8.43 -8.58 1.31
N PHE A 62 -9.58 -7.90 1.25
CA PHE A 62 -10.63 -8.19 0.27
C PHE A 62 -10.29 -7.71 -1.14
N LEU A 63 -9.44 -6.69 -1.26
CA LEU A 63 -9.04 -6.17 -2.56
C LEU A 63 -7.93 -7.04 -3.17
N VAL A 64 -7.04 -7.60 -2.35
CA VAL A 64 -5.91 -8.44 -2.79
C VAL A 64 -6.34 -9.87 -3.12
N ASP A 65 -7.23 -10.48 -2.34
CA ASP A 65 -7.64 -11.87 -2.53
C ASP A 65 -8.38 -12.09 -3.88
N PRO A 66 -7.86 -12.92 -4.81
CA PRO A 66 -8.51 -13.20 -6.10
C PRO A 66 -9.89 -13.86 -5.98
N GLU A 67 -10.15 -14.56 -4.88
CA GLU A 67 -11.44 -15.23 -4.63
C GLU A 67 -12.48 -14.28 -4.01
N SER A 68 -12.05 -13.08 -3.60
CA SER A 68 -12.95 -12.07 -3.05
C SER A 68 -13.81 -11.46 -4.15
N PRO A 69 -15.12 -11.23 -3.91
CA PRO A 69 -15.98 -10.50 -4.83
C PRO A 69 -15.56 -9.03 -5.00
N PHE A 70 -14.68 -8.52 -4.13
CA PHE A 70 -14.15 -7.17 -4.17
C PHE A 70 -12.74 -7.09 -4.78
N HIS A 71 -12.19 -8.21 -5.27
CA HIS A 71 -10.86 -8.28 -5.83
C HIS A 71 -10.61 -7.16 -6.85
N LYS A 72 -9.44 -6.53 -6.75
CA LYS A 72 -8.98 -5.54 -7.73
C LYS A 72 -7.88 -6.17 -8.59
N PRO A 73 -8.07 -6.24 -9.93
CA PRO A 73 -7.09 -6.85 -10.83
C PRO A 73 -5.67 -6.29 -10.73
N VAL A 74 -5.51 -5.04 -10.27
CA VAL A 74 -4.19 -4.43 -10.05
C VAL A 74 -3.33 -5.22 -9.06
N PHE A 75 -3.94 -5.88 -8.07
CA PHE A 75 -3.22 -6.70 -7.09
C PHE A 75 -2.84 -8.09 -7.61
N ALA A 76 -3.24 -8.44 -8.83
CA ALA A 76 -2.79 -9.64 -9.54
C ALA A 76 -1.59 -9.37 -10.47
N GLU A 77 -1.12 -8.13 -10.55
CA GLU A 77 0.06 -7.76 -11.36
C GLU A 77 1.36 -8.26 -10.71
N ASP A 78 2.29 -8.77 -11.53
CA ASP A 78 3.65 -9.14 -11.10
C ASP A 78 4.54 -7.90 -11.02
N ARG A 79 4.38 -7.13 -9.95
CA ARG A 79 5.16 -5.92 -9.66
C ARG A 79 5.28 -5.67 -8.17
N GLU A 80 6.27 -4.87 -7.76
CA GLU A 80 6.42 -4.44 -6.37
C GLU A 80 5.27 -3.50 -5.98
N PHE A 81 4.62 -3.76 -4.83
CA PHE A 81 3.64 -2.86 -4.23
C PHE A 81 4.26 -2.16 -3.02
N ILE A 82 4.28 -0.82 -3.04
CA ILE A 82 4.81 0.00 -1.95
C ILE A 82 3.65 0.74 -1.30
N PHE A 83 3.27 0.29 -0.10
CA PHE A 83 2.17 0.86 0.67
C PHE A 83 2.60 2.11 1.43
N TYR A 84 1.77 3.15 1.42
CA TYR A 84 1.99 4.40 2.17
C TYR A 84 0.71 4.99 2.76
#